data_AF-A0AAV5GVB7-F1
#
_entry.id   AF-A0AAV5GVB7-F1
#
_cell.length_a   1.000
_cell.length_b   1.000
_cell.length_c   1.000
_cell.angle_alpha   90.00
_cell.angle_beta   90.00
_cell.angle_gamma   90.00
#
_symmetry.space_group_name_H-M   'P 1'
#
loop_
_entity.id
_entity.type
_entity.pdbx_description
1 polymer ?
#
loop_
_entity_poly.entity_id
_entity_poly.type
_entity_poly.pdbx_seq_one_letter_code
_entity_poly.pdbx_strand_id
1 'polypeptide(L)'
;MQFYEKLIFMLNLTQSTNRMLAQELQVDPSLISRLKTGTRGIPHNRDHMKAMASYFARRCTTEYQRQALSEMLGIKLALTMKKEQLSEILYQWLCGESDEVGRFMRTFETLNVGEMDNSQTIVSCDLKTNHMAYYGKEGKRAAARAVYQHLLSLKNPCTIFLFSDEADDWISEDYEFHSSLQGWGLTLLQLGFSFRQIAPPAASVDLAFESLIRWTPLYMTGRVDAYYYPRIRDNVHRRTLVVVPGVLAMTSDSVAGQQECSAAILTTDIRLTQAYSMQFQNYLSLCRPMQTIYKEPEKLMQCFIKFFSLNGGRIQMAATLSADTAPPELMACCMDKFQNPDWKKLGHLFLQEPGHMMEGPDHSAFIDIAYLASAKEVRSGSVPIILSYWDKYLTLYYTPELYILHLKNILHIMEVCETYHFIPVNTKLQENGVLLVKDVQQALLVRTVPPLTVFEISQPDIVQLFREHLLKIANRIGYTGVSRSKIMSQIRERIRELQA
;
A
#
# COMPACT_ATOMS: atom_id res chain seq x y z
N MET A 1 10.56 -15.07 11.55
CA MET A 1 11.73 -15.79 10.99
C MET A 1 12.96 -14.90 11.02
N GLN A 2 14.04 -15.40 11.61
CA GLN A 2 15.33 -14.72 11.76
C GLN A 2 16.11 -14.72 10.44
N PHE A 3 17.12 -13.86 10.33
CA PHE A 3 17.93 -13.74 9.11
C PHE A 3 18.66 -15.02 8.72
N TYR A 4 19.25 -15.74 9.69
CA TYR A 4 19.98 -16.97 9.39
C TYR A 4 19.05 -18.05 8.79
N GLU A 5 17.80 -18.13 9.24
CA GLU A 5 16.78 -19.05 8.72
C GLU A 5 16.44 -18.72 7.26
N LYS A 6 16.26 -17.43 6.96
CA LYS A 6 16.06 -16.93 5.59
C LYS A 6 17.24 -17.29 4.69
N LEU A 7 18.46 -17.06 5.17
CA LEU A 7 19.67 -17.35 4.40
C LEU A 7 19.84 -18.85 4.15
N ILE A 8 19.58 -19.70 5.15
CA ILE A 8 19.61 -21.17 4.99
C ILE A 8 18.59 -21.61 3.94
N PHE A 9 17.36 -21.12 4.03
CA PHE A 9 16.31 -21.43 3.07
C PHE A 9 16.75 -21.07 1.64
N MET A 10 17.25 -19.85 1.42
CA MET A 10 17.69 -19.41 0.08
C MET A 10 18.86 -20.23 -0.45
N LEU A 11 19.88 -20.50 0.38
CA LEU A 11 21.03 -21.32 -0.01
C LEU A 11 20.60 -22.75 -0.41
N ASN A 12 19.66 -23.34 0.33
CA ASN A 12 19.13 -24.67 0.01
C ASN A 12 18.31 -24.64 -1.29
N LEU A 13 17.42 -23.65 -1.43
CA LEU A 13 16.54 -23.52 -2.59
C LEU A 13 17.31 -23.30 -3.90
N THR A 14 18.38 -22.50 -3.85
CA THR A 14 19.24 -22.22 -5.01
C THR A 14 20.44 -23.15 -5.10
N GLN A 15 20.51 -24.20 -4.27
CA GLN A 15 21.63 -25.15 -4.16
C GLN A 15 23.00 -24.45 -4.12
N SER A 16 23.06 -23.31 -3.45
CA SER A 16 24.22 -22.42 -3.45
C SER A 16 25.11 -22.72 -2.25
N THR A 17 26.41 -22.85 -2.49
CA THR A 17 27.37 -23.07 -1.40
C THR A 17 27.82 -21.74 -0.77
N ASN A 18 28.33 -21.80 0.46
CA ASN A 18 28.94 -20.63 1.12
C ASN A 18 30.02 -19.97 0.24
N ARG A 19 30.81 -20.76 -0.49
CA ARG A 19 31.87 -20.25 -1.38
C ARG A 19 31.30 -19.47 -2.56
N MET A 20 30.23 -19.96 -3.18
CA MET A 20 29.61 -19.30 -4.33
C MET A 20 29.01 -17.94 -3.93
N LEU A 21 28.33 -17.88 -2.78
CA LEU A 21 27.78 -16.61 -2.29
C LEU A 21 28.89 -15.65 -1.85
N ALA A 22 29.94 -16.16 -1.20
CA ALA A 22 31.08 -15.37 -0.78
C ALA A 22 31.82 -14.72 -1.97
N GLN A 23 31.97 -15.46 -3.07
CA GLN A 23 32.55 -14.94 -4.32
C GLN A 23 31.73 -13.79 -4.90
N GLU A 24 30.39 -13.93 -4.96
CA GLU A 24 29.52 -12.86 -5.44
C GLU A 24 29.66 -11.58 -4.60
N LEU A 25 29.71 -11.73 -3.28
CA LEU A 25 29.79 -10.62 -2.35
C LEU A 25 31.21 -10.09 -2.18
N GLN A 26 32.21 -10.73 -2.77
CA GLN A 26 33.64 -10.42 -2.60
C GLN A 26 34.08 -10.44 -1.13
N VAL A 27 33.63 -11.46 -0.38
CA VAL A 27 33.96 -11.67 1.04
C VAL A 27 34.53 -13.06 1.28
N ASP A 28 35.07 -13.29 2.48
CA ASP A 28 35.55 -14.61 2.88
C ASP A 28 34.38 -15.59 3.18
N PRO A 29 34.45 -16.88 2.75
CA PRO A 29 33.40 -17.87 3.03
C PRO A 29 33.07 -18.08 4.51
N SER A 30 34.01 -17.81 5.44
CA SER A 30 33.76 -17.84 6.88
C SER A 30 32.74 -16.78 7.32
N LEU A 31 32.62 -15.66 6.60
CA LEU A 31 31.59 -14.67 6.87
C LEU A 31 30.20 -15.26 6.61
N ILE A 32 30.03 -15.93 5.48
CA ILE A 32 28.76 -16.58 5.13
C ILE A 32 28.43 -17.70 6.11
N SER A 33 29.44 -18.46 6.53
CA SER A 33 29.28 -19.47 7.58
C SER A 33 28.75 -18.86 8.88
N ARG A 34 29.35 -17.75 9.34
CA ARG A 34 28.92 -17.05 10.57
C ARG A 34 27.51 -16.46 10.47
N LEU A 35 27.14 -15.95 9.30
CA LEU A 35 25.77 -15.49 9.02
C LEU A 35 24.77 -16.65 9.07
N LYS A 36 25.13 -17.80 8.50
CA LYS A 36 24.29 -19.02 8.47
C LYS A 36 24.10 -19.63 9.87
N THR A 37 25.10 -19.56 10.74
CA THR A 37 25.00 -20.07 12.11
C THR A 37 24.35 -19.09 13.08
N GLY A 38 24.00 -17.87 12.64
CA GLY A 38 23.45 -16.82 13.51
C GLY A 38 24.47 -16.18 14.45
N THR A 39 25.73 -16.62 14.44
CA THR A 39 26.82 -15.98 15.22
C THR A 39 27.08 -14.53 14.81
N ARG A 40 26.71 -14.18 13.58
CA ARG A 40 26.63 -12.79 13.10
C ARG A 40 25.21 -12.51 12.64
N GLY A 41 24.62 -11.42 13.14
CA GLY A 41 23.29 -10.96 12.75
C GLY A 41 23.24 -10.39 11.33
N ILE A 42 22.12 -9.74 10.98
CA ILE A 42 21.90 -9.12 9.66
C ILE A 42 23.09 -8.21 9.30
N PRO A 43 23.66 -8.35 8.08
CA PRO A 43 24.69 -7.42 7.61
C PRO A 43 24.22 -5.97 7.66
N HIS A 44 24.97 -5.09 8.34
CA HIS A 44 24.70 -3.65 8.32
C HIS A 44 24.96 -3.01 6.94
N ASN A 45 25.81 -3.64 6.12
CA ASN A 45 26.07 -3.18 4.76
C ASN A 45 24.90 -3.51 3.84
N ARG A 46 24.15 -2.49 3.43
CA ARG A 46 23.01 -2.62 2.50
C ARG A 46 23.42 -3.13 1.12
N ASP A 47 24.63 -2.83 0.65
CA ASP A 47 25.10 -3.28 -0.66
C ASP A 47 25.32 -4.79 -0.69
N HIS A 48 25.83 -5.37 0.40
CA HIS A 48 25.93 -6.83 0.53
C HIS A 48 24.54 -7.48 0.51
N MET A 49 23.57 -6.88 1.18
CA MET A 49 22.20 -7.39 1.20
C MET A 49 21.55 -7.32 -0.19
N LYS A 50 21.72 -6.21 -0.92
CA LYS A 50 21.25 -6.07 -2.31
C LYS A 50 21.91 -7.08 -3.24
N ALA A 51 23.21 -7.28 -3.10
CA ALA A 51 23.96 -8.26 -3.89
C ALA A 51 23.50 -9.70 -3.59
N MET A 52 23.25 -10.06 -2.32
CA MET A 52 22.65 -11.36 -1.95
C MET A 52 21.29 -11.55 -2.61
N ALA A 53 20.41 -10.55 -2.55
CA ALA A 53 19.08 -10.63 -3.12
C ALA A 53 19.11 -10.82 -4.65
N SER A 54 19.95 -10.04 -5.34
CA SER A 54 20.16 -10.16 -6.79
C SER A 54 20.77 -11.51 -7.20
N TYR A 55 21.71 -12.01 -6.40
CA TYR A 55 22.29 -13.35 -6.58
C TYR A 55 21.23 -14.44 -6.56
N PHE A 56 20.34 -14.41 -5.57
CA PHE A 56 19.29 -15.40 -5.42
C PHE A 56 18.20 -15.26 -6.47
N ALA A 57 17.75 -14.04 -6.76
CA ALA A 57 16.75 -13.78 -7.80
C ALA A 57 17.18 -14.32 -9.17
N ARG A 58 18.48 -14.22 -9.51
CA ARG A 58 19.04 -14.78 -10.76
C ARG A 58 19.03 -16.31 -10.81
N ARG A 59 19.03 -16.99 -9.66
CA ARG A 59 19.10 -18.45 -9.53
C ARG A 59 17.75 -19.13 -9.32
N CYS A 60 16.72 -18.39 -8.92
CA CYS A 60 15.36 -18.89 -8.80
C CYS A 60 14.66 -18.85 -10.15
N THR A 61 15.00 -19.77 -11.04
CA THR A 61 14.49 -19.81 -12.42
C THR A 61 13.54 -20.97 -12.69
N THR A 62 13.55 -22.02 -11.85
CA THR A 62 12.67 -23.18 -12.05
C THR A 62 11.31 -22.98 -11.39
N GLU A 63 10.29 -23.67 -11.89
CA GLU A 63 8.92 -23.63 -11.35
C GLU A 63 8.88 -24.01 -9.87
N TYR A 64 9.57 -25.09 -9.48
CA TYR A 64 9.68 -25.49 -8.08
C TYR A 64 10.29 -24.40 -7.19
N GLN A 65 11.37 -23.75 -7.64
CA GLN A 65 12.00 -22.67 -6.87
C GLN A 65 11.06 -21.47 -6.71
N ARG A 66 10.32 -21.16 -7.77
CA ARG A 66 9.35 -20.07 -7.81
C ARG A 66 8.15 -20.35 -6.91
N GLN A 67 7.65 -21.58 -6.91
CA GLN A 67 6.59 -22.05 -6.02
C GLN A 67 7.01 -21.96 -4.55
N ALA A 68 8.16 -22.54 -4.19
CA ALA A 68 8.68 -22.50 -2.83
C ALA A 68 8.94 -21.05 -2.36
N LEU A 69 9.43 -20.17 -3.24
CA LEU A 69 9.56 -18.75 -2.94
C LEU A 69 8.22 -18.08 -2.69
N SER A 70 7.24 -18.30 -3.57
CA SER A 70 5.90 -17.73 -3.44
C SER A 70 5.27 -18.08 -2.09
N GLU A 71 5.37 -19.35 -1.69
CA GLU A 71 4.88 -19.83 -0.39
C GLU A 71 5.65 -19.21 0.78
N MET A 72 6.99 -19.16 0.68
CA MET A 72 7.84 -18.62 1.74
C MET A 72 7.66 -17.10 1.96
N LEU A 73 7.38 -16.38 0.87
CA LEU A 73 7.22 -14.93 0.88
C LEU A 73 5.75 -14.51 1.16
N GLY A 74 4.78 -15.39 0.96
CA GLY A 74 3.35 -15.03 0.94
C GLY A 74 2.96 -14.22 -0.31
N ILE A 75 3.68 -14.39 -1.44
CA ILE A 75 3.54 -13.54 -2.63
C ILE A 75 3.33 -14.40 -3.85
N LYS A 76 2.07 -14.53 -4.30
CA LYS A 76 1.75 -15.29 -5.51
C LYS A 76 2.48 -14.77 -6.75
N LEU A 77 2.70 -13.45 -6.85
CA LEU A 77 3.44 -12.89 -7.98
C LEU A 77 4.90 -13.35 -8.06
N ALA A 78 5.49 -13.83 -6.96
CA ALA A 78 6.85 -14.37 -6.98
C ALA A 78 6.99 -15.58 -7.92
N LEU A 79 5.87 -16.26 -8.23
CA LEU A 79 5.80 -17.34 -9.23
C LEU A 79 6.36 -16.91 -10.59
N THR A 80 6.11 -15.66 -10.97
CA THR A 80 6.22 -15.25 -12.37
C THR A 80 6.95 -13.91 -12.58
N MET A 81 7.26 -13.17 -11.51
CA MET A 81 8.02 -11.90 -11.53
C MET A 81 9.37 -11.97 -12.26
N LYS A 82 9.74 -10.84 -12.91
CA LYS A 82 11.07 -10.66 -13.49
C LYS A 82 12.16 -10.62 -12.41
N LYS A 83 13.41 -10.89 -12.80
CA LYS A 83 14.55 -11.04 -11.87
C LYS A 83 14.80 -9.77 -11.06
N GLU A 84 14.63 -8.61 -11.69
CA GLU A 84 14.86 -7.30 -11.08
C GLU A 84 13.82 -7.03 -9.97
N GLN A 85 12.54 -7.31 -10.25
CA GLN A 85 11.46 -7.18 -9.28
C GLN A 85 11.61 -8.19 -8.14
N LEU A 86 11.95 -9.44 -8.46
CA LEU A 86 12.18 -10.47 -7.45
C LEU A 86 13.37 -10.11 -6.55
N SER A 87 14.43 -9.51 -7.11
CA SER A 87 15.59 -9.06 -6.33
C SER A 87 15.20 -8.02 -5.28
N GLU A 88 14.34 -7.05 -5.61
CA GLU A 88 13.90 -6.06 -4.63
C GLU A 88 13.09 -6.71 -3.50
N ILE A 89 12.15 -7.59 -3.84
CA ILE A 89 11.34 -8.31 -2.85
C ILE A 89 12.22 -9.16 -1.92
N LEU A 90 13.18 -9.89 -2.48
CA LEU A 90 14.10 -10.71 -1.70
C LEU A 90 14.99 -9.86 -0.79
N TYR A 91 15.43 -8.68 -1.24
CA TYR A 91 16.21 -7.76 -0.42
C TYR A 91 15.41 -7.34 0.82
N GLN A 92 14.16 -6.90 0.63
CA GLN A 92 13.27 -6.47 1.71
C GLN A 92 12.95 -7.62 2.68
N TRP A 93 12.67 -8.81 2.13
CA TRP A 93 12.40 -9.98 2.94
C TRP A 93 13.63 -10.39 3.76
N LEU A 94 14.83 -10.39 3.18
CA LEU A 94 16.06 -10.68 3.91
C LEU A 94 16.34 -9.65 5.02
N CYS A 95 16.08 -8.36 4.79
CA CYS A 95 16.19 -7.30 5.81
C CYS A 95 15.19 -7.46 6.96
N GLY A 96 14.12 -8.25 6.79
CA GLY A 96 13.05 -8.35 7.79
C GLY A 96 12.11 -7.15 7.81
N GLU A 97 12.07 -6.41 6.69
CA GLU A 97 11.27 -5.19 6.50
C GLU A 97 10.01 -5.46 5.63
N SER A 98 9.63 -6.72 5.43
CA SER A 98 8.51 -7.13 4.57
C SER A 98 7.39 -7.73 5.39
N ASP A 99 6.43 -6.91 5.82
CA ASP A 99 5.03 -7.33 5.84
C ASP A 99 4.29 -6.71 4.65
N GLU A 100 3.11 -7.24 4.35
CA GLU A 100 2.30 -6.92 3.17
C GLU A 100 1.91 -5.44 3.13
N VAL A 101 1.66 -4.88 4.32
CA VAL A 101 1.33 -3.46 4.54
C VAL A 101 2.51 -2.57 4.15
N GLY A 102 3.71 -2.83 4.69
CA GLY A 102 4.89 -2.04 4.37
C GLY A 102 5.30 -2.16 2.91
N ARG A 103 5.06 -3.31 2.25
CA ARG A 103 5.25 -3.45 0.81
C ARG A 103 4.27 -2.56 0.04
N PHE A 104 2.98 -2.65 0.35
CA PHE A 104 1.96 -1.84 -0.31
C PHE A 104 2.23 -0.33 -0.18
N MET A 105 2.61 0.15 1.00
CA MET A 105 2.91 1.57 1.22
C MET A 105 4.05 2.06 0.31
N ARG A 106 5.13 1.29 0.18
CA ARG A 106 6.23 1.60 -0.75
C ARG A 106 5.81 1.56 -2.21
N THR A 107 5.03 0.54 -2.60
CA THR A 107 4.48 0.45 -3.94
C THR A 107 3.63 1.67 -4.27
N PHE A 108 2.79 2.13 -3.34
CA PHE A 108 1.98 3.32 -3.51
C PHE A 108 2.83 4.60 -3.64
N GLU A 109 3.87 4.78 -2.81
CA GLU A 109 4.72 5.98 -2.85
C GLU A 109 5.51 6.09 -4.17
N THR A 110 5.98 4.95 -4.68
CA THR A 110 6.78 4.85 -5.91
C THR A 110 5.95 4.73 -7.18
N LEU A 111 4.62 4.59 -7.06
CA LEU A 111 3.75 4.35 -8.20
C LEU A 111 3.74 5.56 -9.15
N ASN A 112 4.22 5.37 -10.37
CA ASN A 112 4.09 6.34 -11.44
C ASN A 112 3.09 5.82 -12.48
N VAL A 113 1.90 6.41 -12.48
CA VAL A 113 0.91 6.21 -13.57
C VAL A 113 1.35 7.09 -14.75
N GLY A 114 2.47 6.72 -15.37
CA GLY A 114 3.01 7.37 -16.57
C GLY A 114 2.33 6.89 -17.86
N GLU A 115 2.64 7.56 -18.98
CA GLU A 115 2.16 7.16 -20.31
C GLU A 115 2.59 5.72 -20.60
N MET A 116 1.59 4.87 -20.84
CA MET A 116 1.82 3.47 -21.13
C MET A 116 2.29 3.31 -22.57
N ASP A 117 3.14 2.32 -22.79
CA ASP A 117 3.64 1.98 -24.11
C ASP A 117 2.47 1.48 -24.97
N ASN A 118 2.00 2.33 -25.88
CA ASN A 118 0.94 2.03 -26.87
C ASN A 118 1.39 1.00 -27.93
N SER A 119 2.49 0.29 -27.70
CA SER A 119 3.13 -0.63 -28.64
C SER A 119 2.42 -1.98 -28.79
N GLN A 120 1.37 -2.27 -28.00
CA GLN A 120 0.56 -3.47 -28.24
C GLN A 120 -0.36 -3.24 -29.44
N THR A 121 -0.01 -3.88 -30.57
CA THR A 121 -0.88 -4.01 -31.75
C THR A 121 -2.12 -4.84 -31.39
N ILE A 122 -3.12 -4.20 -30.80
CA ILE A 122 -4.33 -4.88 -30.35
C ILE A 122 -5.38 -4.84 -31.46
N VAL A 123 -5.75 -6.02 -31.94
CA VAL A 123 -6.82 -6.19 -32.90
C VAL A 123 -8.16 -6.13 -32.16
N SER A 124 -8.97 -5.11 -32.46
CA SER A 124 -10.35 -5.04 -31.99
C SER A 124 -11.18 -6.15 -32.63
N CYS A 125 -12.13 -6.72 -31.88
CA CYS A 125 -13.02 -7.76 -32.40
C CYS A 125 -14.47 -7.48 -32.02
N ASP A 126 -15.37 -7.66 -32.99
CA ASP A 126 -16.81 -7.56 -32.75
C ASP A 126 -17.35 -8.97 -32.40
N LEU A 127 -18.00 -9.11 -31.24
CA LEU A 127 -18.53 -10.37 -30.76
C LEU A 127 -19.88 -10.63 -31.44
N LYS A 128 -19.85 -11.38 -32.54
CA LYS A 128 -21.05 -11.67 -33.35
C LYS A 128 -21.89 -12.86 -32.87
N THR A 129 -21.43 -13.60 -31.86
CA THR A 129 -22.09 -14.81 -31.33
C THR A 129 -22.78 -14.53 -30.00
N ASN A 130 -24.07 -14.91 -29.88
CA ASN A 130 -24.89 -14.61 -28.68
C ASN A 130 -24.31 -15.19 -27.38
N HIS A 131 -23.69 -16.38 -27.44
CA HIS A 131 -23.10 -17.07 -26.30
C HIS A 131 -21.82 -17.81 -26.70
N MET A 132 -20.78 -17.72 -25.89
CA MET A 132 -19.55 -18.50 -26.02
C MET A 132 -19.13 -19.04 -24.66
N ALA A 133 -18.79 -20.33 -24.61
CA ALA A 133 -18.25 -20.96 -23.41
C ALA A 133 -16.74 -21.17 -23.57
N TYR A 134 -16.00 -20.83 -22.54
CA TYR A 134 -14.56 -20.97 -22.45
C TYR A 134 -14.21 -21.82 -21.24
N TYR A 135 -13.38 -22.85 -21.42
CA TYR A 135 -13.13 -23.85 -20.38
C TYR A 135 -11.75 -23.71 -19.73
N GLY A 136 -11.69 -23.91 -18.42
CA GLY A 136 -10.45 -23.89 -17.67
C GLY A 136 -9.84 -22.50 -17.54
N LYS A 137 -8.64 -22.43 -16.94
CA LYS A 137 -7.91 -21.18 -16.70
C LYS A 137 -7.61 -20.44 -18.01
N GLU A 138 -7.10 -21.16 -19.01
CA GLU A 138 -6.82 -20.60 -20.35
C GLU A 138 -8.08 -20.09 -21.05
N GLY A 139 -9.19 -20.83 -20.95
CA GLY A 139 -10.48 -20.37 -21.45
C GLY A 139 -10.91 -19.08 -20.79
N LYS A 140 -10.84 -18.98 -19.46
CA LYS A 140 -11.19 -17.76 -18.72
C LYS A 140 -10.30 -16.57 -19.10
N ARG A 141 -8.99 -16.80 -19.30
CA ARG A 141 -8.06 -15.79 -19.86
C ARG A 141 -8.48 -15.35 -21.26
N ALA A 142 -8.89 -16.29 -22.12
CA ALA A 142 -9.39 -15.99 -23.46
C ALA A 142 -10.71 -15.22 -23.46
N ALA A 143 -11.63 -15.53 -22.55
CA ALA A 143 -12.87 -14.78 -22.35
C ALA A 143 -12.58 -13.33 -21.91
N ALA A 144 -11.67 -13.13 -20.96
CA ALA A 144 -11.24 -11.80 -20.53
C ALA A 144 -10.59 -10.99 -21.68
N ARG A 145 -9.75 -11.63 -22.50
CA ARG A 145 -9.21 -11.03 -23.74
C ARG A 145 -10.32 -10.60 -24.70
N ALA A 146 -11.29 -11.48 -24.94
CA ALA A 146 -12.41 -11.19 -25.84
C ALA A 146 -13.28 -10.04 -25.35
N VAL A 147 -13.53 -9.95 -24.03
CA VAL A 147 -14.19 -8.80 -23.41
C VAL A 147 -13.41 -7.51 -23.71
N TYR A 148 -12.12 -7.48 -23.40
CA TYR A 148 -11.29 -6.30 -23.63
C TYR A 148 -11.30 -5.86 -25.11
N GLN A 149 -11.05 -6.79 -26.03
CA GLN A 149 -11.05 -6.52 -27.48
C GLN A 149 -12.39 -5.99 -27.99
N HIS A 150 -13.50 -6.48 -27.45
CA HIS A 150 -14.82 -5.98 -27.80
C HIS A 150 -15.05 -4.56 -27.28
N LEU A 151 -14.63 -4.25 -26.05
CA LEU A 151 -14.75 -2.91 -25.50
C LEU A 151 -13.95 -1.88 -26.33
N LEU A 152 -12.78 -2.27 -26.85
CA LEU A 152 -12.01 -1.41 -27.77
C LEU A 152 -12.72 -1.13 -29.11
N SER A 153 -13.68 -1.97 -29.51
CA SER A 153 -14.46 -1.75 -30.74
C SER A 153 -15.62 -0.76 -30.56
N LEU A 154 -15.98 -0.43 -29.32
CA LEU A 154 -17.10 0.45 -29.02
C LEU A 154 -16.77 1.90 -29.38
N LYS A 155 -17.75 2.59 -29.98
CA LYS A 155 -17.63 4.01 -30.32
C LYS A 155 -17.66 4.93 -29.10
N ASN A 156 -18.42 4.54 -28.07
CA ASN A 156 -18.65 5.34 -26.88
C ASN A 156 -18.17 4.57 -25.64
N PRO A 157 -17.40 5.20 -24.75
CA PRO A 157 -17.01 4.59 -23.50
C PRO A 157 -18.22 4.39 -22.58
N CYS A 158 -18.17 3.35 -21.75
CA CYS A 158 -19.24 2.98 -20.82
C CYS A 158 -18.69 2.59 -19.45
N THR A 159 -19.59 2.36 -18.48
CA THR A 159 -19.23 1.83 -17.17
C THR A 159 -19.22 0.31 -17.18
N ILE A 160 -18.13 -0.28 -16.70
CA ILE A 160 -17.91 -1.71 -16.56
C ILE A 160 -18.19 -2.10 -15.12
N PHE A 161 -19.16 -2.98 -14.90
CA PHE A 161 -19.44 -3.55 -13.59
C PHE A 161 -18.61 -4.80 -13.38
N LEU A 162 -17.89 -4.87 -12.27
CA LEU A 162 -16.98 -5.96 -11.98
C LEU A 162 -17.16 -6.47 -10.55
N PHE A 163 -17.31 -7.78 -10.42
CA PHE A 163 -17.21 -8.48 -9.16
C PHE A 163 -16.46 -9.79 -9.39
N SER A 164 -15.49 -10.11 -8.54
CA SER A 164 -14.83 -11.42 -8.60
C SER A 164 -14.32 -11.82 -7.22
N ASP A 165 -14.88 -12.89 -6.67
CA ASP A 165 -14.41 -13.53 -5.44
C ASP A 165 -13.94 -14.98 -5.66
N GLU A 166 -13.85 -15.42 -6.92
CA GLU A 166 -13.13 -16.65 -7.28
C GLU A 166 -11.64 -16.55 -6.96
N ALA A 167 -10.97 -17.71 -6.89
CA ALA A 167 -9.51 -17.74 -6.81
C ALA A 167 -8.89 -16.93 -7.98
N ASP A 168 -7.82 -16.22 -7.68
CA ASP A 168 -7.12 -15.37 -8.64
C ASP A 168 -5.90 -16.04 -9.27
N ASP A 169 -5.76 -17.35 -9.08
CA ASP A 169 -4.70 -18.21 -9.61
C ASP A 169 -4.67 -18.20 -11.15
N TRP A 170 -5.85 -18.19 -11.80
CA TRP A 170 -5.94 -17.98 -13.24
C TRP A 170 -5.37 -16.63 -13.70
N ILE A 171 -5.17 -15.66 -12.81
CA ILE A 171 -4.45 -14.42 -13.09
C ILE A 171 -2.99 -14.54 -12.66
N SER A 172 -2.72 -14.93 -11.41
CA SER A 172 -1.37 -14.83 -10.82
C SER A 172 -0.37 -15.86 -11.33
N GLU A 173 -0.82 -17.02 -11.82
CA GLU A 173 0.06 -18.07 -12.39
C GLU A 173 0.63 -17.69 -13.77
N ASP A 174 0.14 -16.63 -14.40
CA ASP A 174 0.62 -16.14 -15.71
C ASP A 174 1.02 -14.67 -15.61
N TYR A 175 2.33 -14.40 -15.62
CA TYR A 175 2.87 -13.02 -15.52
C TYR A 175 2.43 -12.14 -16.68
N GLU A 176 2.51 -12.67 -17.90
CA GLU A 176 2.24 -11.87 -19.10
C GLU A 176 0.78 -11.49 -19.13
N PHE A 177 -0.11 -12.43 -18.78
CA PHE A 177 -1.52 -12.16 -18.63
C PHE A 177 -1.82 -11.20 -17.48
N HIS A 178 -1.23 -11.40 -16.29
CA HIS A 178 -1.41 -10.50 -15.14
C HIS A 178 -1.01 -9.06 -15.49
N SER A 179 0.18 -8.87 -16.07
CA SER A 179 0.66 -7.57 -16.51
C SER A 179 -0.24 -6.98 -17.60
N SER A 180 -0.69 -7.80 -18.55
CA SER A 180 -1.56 -7.35 -19.64
C SER A 180 -2.94 -6.94 -19.12
N LEU A 181 -3.50 -7.65 -18.14
CA LEU A 181 -4.82 -7.37 -17.57
C LEU A 181 -4.88 -6.01 -16.88
N GLN A 182 -3.86 -5.68 -16.07
CA GLN A 182 -3.74 -4.33 -15.49
C GLN A 182 -3.55 -3.28 -16.60
N GLY A 183 -2.75 -3.62 -17.61
CA GLY A 183 -2.57 -2.86 -18.84
C GLY A 183 -3.89 -2.46 -19.50
N TRP A 184 -4.72 -3.45 -19.80
CA TRP A 184 -6.03 -3.32 -20.43
C TRP A 184 -6.97 -2.43 -19.63
N GLY A 185 -7.02 -2.61 -18.31
CA GLY A 185 -7.85 -1.77 -17.44
C GLY A 185 -7.47 -0.29 -17.53
N LEU A 186 -6.17 0.01 -17.47
CA LEU A 186 -5.66 1.39 -17.63
C LEU A 186 -5.94 1.95 -19.03
N THR A 187 -5.76 1.17 -20.09
CA THR A 187 -6.09 1.59 -21.47
C THR A 187 -7.57 1.94 -21.60
N LEU A 188 -8.48 1.11 -21.08
CA LEU A 188 -9.91 1.42 -21.08
C LEU A 188 -10.21 2.72 -20.34
N LEU A 189 -9.59 2.94 -19.18
CA LEU A 189 -9.77 4.18 -18.40
C LEU A 189 -9.27 5.43 -19.16
N GLN A 190 -8.17 5.31 -19.90
CA GLN A 190 -7.66 6.37 -20.78
C GLN A 190 -8.61 6.67 -21.94
N LEU A 191 -9.24 5.63 -22.52
CA LEU A 191 -10.29 5.77 -23.54
C LEU A 191 -11.62 6.31 -22.98
N GLY A 192 -11.68 6.61 -21.68
CA GLY A 192 -12.83 7.26 -21.04
C GLY A 192 -13.81 6.30 -20.37
N PHE A 193 -13.57 4.99 -20.40
CA PHE A 193 -14.37 4.02 -19.66
C PHE A 193 -14.24 4.27 -18.15
N SER A 194 -15.18 3.71 -17.39
CA SER A 194 -15.16 3.72 -15.92
C SER A 194 -15.42 2.32 -15.38
N PHE A 195 -14.96 2.04 -14.16
CA PHE A 195 -15.24 0.80 -13.48
C PHE A 195 -16.10 1.04 -12.24
N ARG A 196 -17.06 0.15 -12.01
CA ARG A 196 -17.73 -0.01 -10.73
C ARG A 196 -17.44 -1.41 -10.21
N GLN A 197 -16.67 -1.49 -9.16
CA GLN A 197 -16.14 -2.74 -8.64
C GLN A 197 -16.76 -3.06 -7.27
N ILE A 198 -17.18 -4.31 -7.08
CA ILE A 198 -17.34 -4.88 -5.74
C ILE A 198 -16.09 -5.72 -5.47
N ALA A 199 -15.28 -5.27 -4.51
CA ALA A 199 -14.07 -5.95 -4.10
C ALA A 199 -14.39 -7.26 -3.38
N PRO A 200 -13.58 -8.32 -3.57
CA PRO A 200 -13.74 -9.55 -2.83
C PRO A 200 -13.50 -9.32 -1.32
N PRO A 201 -14.02 -10.21 -0.46
CA PRO A 201 -13.68 -10.20 0.97
C PRO A 201 -12.17 -10.28 1.19
N ALA A 202 -11.66 -9.61 2.22
CA ALA A 202 -10.27 -9.69 2.65
C ALA A 202 -10.00 -11.03 3.38
N ALA A 203 -10.12 -12.15 2.65
CA ALA A 203 -10.05 -13.51 3.23
C ALA A 203 -8.69 -13.82 3.89
N SER A 204 -7.60 -13.23 3.39
CA SER A 204 -6.28 -13.22 4.02
C SER A 204 -5.58 -11.90 3.77
N VAL A 205 -4.57 -11.59 4.61
CA VAL A 205 -3.73 -10.38 4.48
C VAL A 205 -3.08 -10.32 3.10
N ASP A 206 -2.49 -11.43 2.65
CA ASP A 206 -1.81 -11.53 1.35
C ASP A 206 -2.76 -11.21 0.20
N LEU A 207 -3.94 -11.85 0.17
CA LEU A 207 -4.91 -11.65 -0.92
C LEU A 207 -5.46 -10.22 -0.92
N ALA A 208 -5.69 -9.63 0.26
CA ALA A 208 -6.17 -8.26 0.37
C ALA A 208 -5.17 -7.27 -0.21
N PHE A 209 -3.89 -7.36 0.17
CA PHE A 209 -2.86 -6.43 -0.29
C PHE A 209 -2.40 -6.69 -1.72
N GLU A 210 -2.33 -7.95 -2.18
CA GLU A 210 -2.08 -8.25 -3.59
C GLU A 210 -3.20 -7.72 -4.49
N SER A 211 -4.46 -7.81 -4.05
CA SER A 211 -5.59 -7.17 -4.74
C SER A 211 -5.46 -5.65 -4.74
N LEU A 212 -5.16 -5.02 -3.60
CA LEU A 212 -4.93 -3.58 -3.53
C LEU A 212 -3.80 -3.12 -4.46
N ILE A 213 -2.65 -3.80 -4.45
CA ILE A 213 -1.52 -3.50 -5.36
C ILE A 213 -1.97 -3.55 -6.82
N ARG A 214 -2.72 -4.60 -7.20
CA ARG A 214 -3.22 -4.78 -8.56
C ARG A 214 -4.16 -3.65 -9.01
N TRP A 215 -5.02 -3.18 -8.11
CA TRP A 215 -6.05 -2.18 -8.41
C TRP A 215 -5.60 -0.74 -8.23
N THR A 216 -4.59 -0.49 -7.41
CA THR A 216 -4.13 0.87 -7.08
C THR A 216 -3.83 1.72 -8.31
N PRO A 217 -3.14 1.24 -9.37
CA PRO A 217 -2.91 2.04 -10.56
C PRO A 217 -4.21 2.47 -11.26
N LEU A 218 -5.24 1.62 -11.26
CA LEU A 218 -6.54 1.94 -11.84
C LEU A 218 -7.29 2.93 -10.95
N TYR A 219 -7.28 2.73 -9.62
CA TYR A 219 -7.90 3.66 -8.69
C TYR A 219 -7.31 5.07 -8.84
N MET A 220 -5.99 5.18 -9.01
CA MET A 220 -5.28 6.45 -9.22
C MET A 220 -5.80 7.25 -10.42
N THR A 221 -6.54 6.67 -11.35
CA THR A 221 -7.15 7.43 -12.47
C THR A 221 -8.35 8.27 -12.04
N GLY A 222 -8.95 8.00 -10.87
CA GLY A 222 -10.19 8.63 -10.41
C GLY A 222 -11.45 8.18 -11.16
N ARG A 223 -11.37 7.12 -11.98
CA ARG A 223 -12.48 6.58 -12.79
C ARG A 223 -12.97 5.21 -12.33
N VAL A 224 -12.60 4.81 -11.11
CA VAL A 224 -12.96 3.52 -10.52
C VAL A 224 -13.62 3.73 -9.17
N ASP A 225 -14.90 3.38 -9.09
CA ASP A 225 -15.63 3.31 -7.83
C ASP A 225 -15.53 1.88 -7.27
N ALA A 226 -14.96 1.72 -6.07
CA ALA A 226 -14.85 0.42 -5.43
C ALA A 226 -15.71 0.33 -4.16
N TYR A 227 -16.35 -0.82 -3.98
CA TYR A 227 -17.28 -1.12 -2.90
C TYR A 227 -16.93 -2.44 -2.23
N TYR A 228 -17.30 -2.62 -0.97
CA TYR A 228 -17.18 -3.91 -0.28
C TYR A 228 -18.51 -4.31 0.36
N TYR A 229 -18.73 -5.61 0.48
CA TYR A 229 -19.87 -6.16 1.21
C TYR A 229 -19.52 -6.28 2.71
N PRO A 230 -20.25 -5.63 3.63
CA PRO A 230 -19.83 -5.50 5.02
C PRO A 230 -20.18 -6.69 5.92
N ARG A 231 -20.89 -7.71 5.42
CA ARG A 231 -21.30 -8.87 6.22
C ARG A 231 -20.45 -10.10 5.92
N ILE A 232 -20.33 -10.98 6.91
CA ILE A 232 -19.62 -12.25 6.79
C ILE A 232 -20.29 -13.11 5.70
N ARG A 233 -19.45 -13.77 4.90
CA ARG A 233 -19.84 -14.76 3.89
C ARG A 233 -19.12 -16.08 4.19
N ASP A 234 -19.78 -17.19 3.89
CA ASP A 234 -19.19 -18.53 4.04
C ASP A 234 -18.16 -18.86 2.93
N ASN A 235 -18.12 -18.03 1.87
CA ASN A 235 -17.27 -18.13 0.69
C ASN A 235 -17.40 -19.47 -0.07
N VAL A 236 -18.47 -20.23 0.16
CA VAL A 236 -18.67 -21.55 -0.47
C VAL A 236 -18.90 -21.38 -1.97
N HIS A 237 -19.81 -20.49 -2.35
CA HIS A 237 -20.07 -20.15 -3.75
C HIS A 237 -19.34 -18.86 -4.11
N ARG A 238 -18.51 -18.95 -5.15
CA ARG A 238 -17.68 -17.86 -5.66
C ARG A 238 -17.98 -17.64 -7.13
N ARG A 239 -17.81 -16.41 -7.59
CA ARG A 239 -18.23 -15.97 -8.91
C ARG A 239 -17.37 -14.82 -9.44
N THR A 240 -17.02 -14.89 -10.71
CA THR A 240 -16.57 -13.74 -11.50
C THR A 240 -17.74 -13.26 -12.34
N LEU A 241 -18.04 -11.96 -12.27
CA LEU A 241 -19.08 -11.28 -13.01
C LEU A 241 -18.51 -9.98 -13.59
N VAL A 242 -18.46 -9.91 -14.91
CA VAL A 242 -18.14 -8.68 -15.67
C VAL A 242 -19.37 -8.33 -16.48
N VAL A 243 -19.90 -7.11 -16.34
CA VAL A 243 -21.10 -6.69 -17.08
C VAL A 243 -20.90 -5.29 -17.64
N VAL A 244 -21.21 -5.14 -18.91
CA VAL A 244 -21.45 -3.84 -19.53
C VAL A 244 -22.92 -3.82 -19.97
N PRO A 245 -23.78 -3.07 -19.26
CA PRO A 245 -25.22 -3.09 -19.49
C PRO A 245 -25.55 -2.82 -20.96
N GLY A 246 -26.27 -3.75 -21.59
CA GLY A 246 -26.68 -3.62 -22.99
C GLY A 246 -25.65 -4.01 -24.03
N VAL A 247 -24.43 -4.40 -23.62
CA VAL A 247 -23.33 -4.72 -24.54
C VAL A 247 -22.89 -6.17 -24.36
N LEU A 248 -22.37 -6.53 -23.19
CA LEU A 248 -21.89 -7.88 -22.92
C LEU A 248 -21.93 -8.23 -21.44
N ALA A 249 -21.84 -9.53 -21.15
CA ALA A 249 -21.59 -10.04 -19.82
C ALA A 249 -20.69 -11.29 -19.88
N MET A 250 -19.78 -11.39 -18.92
CA MET A 250 -18.96 -12.57 -18.66
C MET A 250 -19.26 -13.07 -17.25
N THR A 251 -19.58 -14.36 -17.11
CA THR A 251 -19.80 -15.02 -15.83
C THR A 251 -18.99 -16.30 -15.72
N SER A 252 -18.53 -16.61 -14.51
CA SER A 252 -17.87 -17.86 -14.16
C SER A 252 -18.18 -18.14 -12.69
N ASP A 253 -18.33 -19.41 -12.33
CA ASP A 253 -18.68 -19.82 -10.97
C ASP A 253 -17.73 -20.93 -10.50
N SER A 254 -17.37 -20.89 -9.22
CA SER A 254 -16.56 -21.91 -8.57
C SER A 254 -16.98 -22.13 -7.13
N VAL A 255 -16.60 -23.29 -6.59
CA VAL A 255 -16.81 -23.65 -5.18
C VAL A 255 -15.51 -23.49 -4.40
N ALA A 256 -15.59 -23.15 -3.11
CA ALA A 256 -14.42 -23.13 -2.22
C ALA A 256 -13.63 -24.46 -2.29
N GLY A 257 -12.30 -24.37 -2.35
CA GLY A 257 -11.42 -25.54 -2.44
C GLY A 257 -11.34 -26.20 -3.82
N GLN A 258 -12.16 -25.79 -4.79
CA GLN A 258 -12.06 -26.25 -6.17
C GLN A 258 -10.75 -25.77 -6.81
N GLN A 259 -9.98 -26.71 -7.36
CA GLN A 259 -8.69 -26.44 -8.02
C GLN A 259 -8.83 -26.13 -9.51
N GLU A 260 -9.82 -26.70 -10.17
CA GLU A 260 -10.04 -26.49 -11.61
C GLU A 260 -11.04 -25.35 -11.85
N CYS A 261 -10.67 -24.39 -12.69
CA CYS A 261 -11.60 -23.38 -13.18
C CYS A 261 -12.65 -24.06 -14.06
N SER A 262 -13.93 -23.76 -13.82
CA SER A 262 -15.05 -24.30 -14.59
C SER A 262 -15.15 -23.61 -15.97
N ALA A 263 -16.37 -23.36 -16.46
CA ALA A 263 -16.60 -22.63 -17.70
C ALA A 263 -16.83 -21.14 -17.42
N ALA A 264 -16.14 -20.27 -18.15
CA ALA A 264 -16.52 -18.87 -18.30
C ALA A 264 -17.47 -18.73 -19.49
N ILE A 265 -18.63 -18.11 -19.25
CA ILE A 265 -19.65 -17.87 -20.26
C ILE A 265 -19.63 -16.39 -20.62
N LEU A 266 -19.41 -16.10 -21.89
CA LEU A 266 -19.50 -14.76 -22.48
C LEU A 266 -20.79 -14.65 -23.29
N THR A 267 -21.53 -13.55 -23.13
CA THR A 267 -22.77 -13.31 -23.86
C THR A 267 -22.95 -11.86 -24.27
N THR A 268 -23.59 -11.66 -25.42
CA THR A 268 -24.07 -10.36 -25.93
C THR A 268 -25.60 -10.30 -26.01
N ASP A 269 -26.34 -11.32 -25.50
CA ASP A 269 -27.80 -11.30 -25.47
C ASP A 269 -28.29 -10.18 -24.54
N ILE A 270 -29.09 -9.27 -25.09
CA ILE A 270 -29.56 -8.07 -24.41
C ILE A 270 -30.32 -8.37 -23.12
N ARG A 271 -31.10 -9.46 -23.06
CA ARG A 271 -31.89 -9.81 -21.88
C ARG A 271 -30.99 -10.34 -20.77
N LEU A 272 -30.00 -11.15 -21.12
CA LEU A 272 -29.02 -11.68 -20.14
C LEU A 272 -28.10 -10.59 -19.60
N THR A 273 -27.61 -9.68 -20.45
CA THR A 273 -26.80 -8.54 -19.98
C THR A 273 -27.58 -7.64 -19.02
N GLN A 274 -28.87 -7.40 -19.29
CA GLN A 274 -29.76 -6.66 -18.39
C GLN A 274 -30.02 -7.40 -17.07
N ALA A 275 -30.26 -8.72 -17.12
CA ALA A 275 -30.45 -9.52 -15.92
C ALA A 275 -29.22 -9.51 -15.01
N TYR A 276 -28.02 -9.69 -15.58
CA TYR A 276 -26.76 -9.62 -14.82
C TYR A 276 -26.46 -8.20 -14.31
N SER A 277 -26.80 -7.17 -15.07
CA SER A 277 -26.72 -5.78 -14.60
C SER A 277 -27.60 -5.56 -13.36
N MET A 278 -28.86 -6.02 -13.40
CA MET A 278 -29.78 -5.93 -12.26
C MET A 278 -29.24 -6.72 -11.05
N GLN A 279 -28.70 -7.92 -11.27
CA GLN A 279 -28.08 -8.70 -10.22
C GLN A 279 -26.90 -7.97 -9.57
N PHE A 280 -26.02 -7.36 -10.37
CA PHE A 280 -24.90 -6.57 -9.87
C PHE A 280 -25.38 -5.38 -9.03
N GLN A 281 -26.39 -4.63 -9.51
CA GLN A 281 -26.94 -3.48 -8.79
C GLN A 281 -27.62 -3.88 -7.47
N ASN A 282 -28.35 -5.01 -7.47
CA ASN A 282 -28.93 -5.55 -6.25
C ASN A 282 -27.84 -5.89 -5.22
N TYR A 283 -26.73 -6.49 -5.67
CA TYR A 283 -25.62 -6.78 -4.77
C TYR A 283 -24.95 -5.49 -4.28
N LEU A 284 -24.69 -4.54 -5.18
CA LEU A 284 -24.11 -3.24 -4.87
C LEU A 284 -24.93 -2.48 -3.82
N SER A 285 -26.26 -2.58 -3.84
CA SER A 285 -27.15 -1.92 -2.86
C SER A 285 -26.90 -2.36 -1.41
N LEU A 286 -26.28 -3.54 -1.22
CA LEU A 286 -25.91 -4.09 0.08
C LEU A 286 -24.49 -3.70 0.51
N CYS A 287 -23.72 -3.07 -0.39
CA CYS A 287 -22.31 -2.74 -0.19
C CYS A 287 -22.12 -1.34 0.41
N ARG A 288 -20.87 -1.04 0.77
CA ARG A 288 -20.39 0.27 1.23
C ARG A 288 -19.18 0.71 0.41
N PRO A 289 -18.95 2.03 0.22
CA PRO A 289 -17.75 2.52 -0.43
C PRO A 289 -16.49 1.99 0.25
N MET A 290 -15.54 1.47 -0.53
CA MET A 290 -14.31 0.85 -0.04
C MET A 290 -13.19 1.87 0.12
N GLN A 291 -13.06 2.78 -0.83
CA GLN A 291 -11.93 3.70 -0.91
C GLN A 291 -12.27 4.96 -1.71
N THR A 292 -11.47 6.01 -1.54
CA THR A 292 -11.51 7.21 -2.38
C THR A 292 -10.11 7.79 -2.55
N ILE A 293 -9.84 8.40 -3.71
CA ILE A 293 -8.56 9.04 -4.00
C ILE A 293 -8.74 10.53 -4.21
N TYR A 294 -7.92 11.31 -3.51
CA TYR A 294 -7.94 12.75 -3.54
C TYR A 294 -6.63 13.27 -4.10
N LYS A 295 -6.74 14.18 -5.08
CA LYS A 295 -5.61 14.88 -5.72
C LYS A 295 -5.80 16.39 -5.80
N GLU A 296 -7.07 16.82 -5.74
CA GLU A 296 -7.44 18.24 -5.79
C GLU A 296 -7.33 18.85 -4.38
N PRO A 297 -6.68 20.02 -4.22
CA PRO A 297 -6.47 20.64 -2.90
C PRO A 297 -7.74 20.80 -2.05
N GLU A 298 -8.85 21.21 -2.66
CA GLU A 298 -10.13 21.38 -1.95
C GLU A 298 -10.65 20.05 -1.38
N LYS A 299 -10.67 19.00 -2.20
CA LYS A 299 -11.12 17.67 -1.77
C LYS A 299 -10.16 17.03 -0.76
N LEU A 300 -8.86 17.27 -0.91
CA LEU A 300 -7.84 16.86 0.06
C LEU A 300 -8.10 17.51 1.43
N MET A 301 -8.37 18.81 1.46
CA MET A 301 -8.74 19.51 2.69
C MET A 301 -10.01 18.92 3.31
N GLN A 302 -11.07 18.70 2.53
CA GLN A 302 -12.30 18.08 3.01
C GLN A 302 -12.06 16.68 3.58
N CYS A 303 -11.21 15.87 2.94
CA CYS A 303 -10.81 14.55 3.42
C CYS A 303 -10.13 14.63 4.79
N PHE A 304 -9.16 15.53 4.97
CA PHE A 304 -8.48 15.72 6.25
C PHE A 304 -9.43 16.23 7.35
N ILE A 305 -10.26 17.24 7.06
CA ILE A 305 -11.28 17.74 8.00
C ILE A 305 -12.18 16.60 8.48
N LYS A 306 -12.71 15.80 7.53
CA LYS A 306 -13.54 14.64 7.84
C LYS A 306 -12.80 13.66 8.74
N PHE A 307 -11.56 13.30 8.40
CA PHE A 307 -10.76 12.34 9.18
C PHE A 307 -10.48 12.81 10.61
N PHE A 308 -10.06 14.07 10.78
CA PHE A 308 -9.77 14.63 12.11
C PHE A 308 -11.03 14.83 12.96
N SER A 309 -12.19 15.06 12.33
CA SER A 309 -13.48 15.17 13.03
C SER A 309 -14.03 13.84 13.58
N LEU A 310 -13.45 12.70 13.19
CA LEU A 310 -13.87 11.40 13.70
C LEU A 310 -13.47 11.24 15.19
N ASN A 311 -14.30 10.57 15.96
CA ASN A 311 -13.97 10.14 17.32
C ASN A 311 -13.16 8.83 17.31
N GLY A 312 -12.50 8.53 18.43
CA GLY A 312 -11.74 7.29 18.60
C GLY A 312 -10.21 7.45 18.49
N GLY A 313 -9.53 6.35 18.80
CA GLY A 313 -8.08 6.25 18.87
C GLY A 313 -7.41 6.47 17.53
N ARG A 314 -6.26 7.15 17.55
CA ARG A 314 -5.46 7.42 16.35
C ARG A 314 -4.09 6.79 16.49
N ILE A 315 -3.63 6.13 15.45
CA ILE A 315 -2.23 5.76 15.30
C ILE A 315 -1.75 6.21 13.92
N GLN A 316 -0.57 6.81 13.87
CA GLN A 316 -0.02 7.27 12.61
C GLN A 316 1.48 7.03 12.52
N MET A 317 1.97 7.07 11.29
CA MET A 317 3.38 7.03 10.95
C MET A 317 3.72 8.14 9.98
N ALA A 318 4.69 8.97 10.35
CA ALA A 318 5.16 10.12 9.57
C ALA A 318 6.67 10.03 9.27
N ALA A 319 7.07 10.53 8.10
CA ALA A 319 8.46 10.54 7.66
C ALA A 319 9.35 11.58 8.39
N THR A 320 8.74 12.47 9.18
CA THR A 320 9.36 13.53 9.99
C THR A 320 8.42 13.85 11.16
N LEU A 321 8.75 14.80 12.04
CA LEU A 321 7.89 15.19 13.17
C LEU A 321 6.50 15.65 12.70
N SER A 322 5.45 15.22 13.41
CA SER A 322 4.06 15.41 13.00
C SER A 322 3.60 16.86 13.00
N ALA A 323 2.62 17.17 12.14
CA ALA A 323 1.89 18.44 12.16
C ALA A 323 1.09 18.64 13.46
N ASP A 324 0.60 17.55 14.08
CA ASP A 324 -0.23 17.59 15.29
C ASP A 324 0.50 18.18 16.50
N THR A 325 1.83 18.04 16.55
CA THR A 325 2.67 18.55 17.64
C THR A 325 3.47 19.78 17.25
N ALA A 326 3.23 20.34 16.05
CA ALA A 326 3.93 21.53 15.61
C ALA A 326 3.58 22.71 16.53
N PRO A 327 4.59 23.40 17.11
CA PRO A 327 4.33 24.55 17.97
C PRO A 327 3.76 25.73 17.17
N PRO A 328 2.98 26.64 17.79
CA PRO A 328 2.33 27.76 17.10
C PRO A 328 3.28 28.62 16.26
N GLU A 329 4.51 28.83 16.74
CA GLU A 329 5.53 29.61 16.04
C GLU A 329 6.00 28.92 14.75
N LEU A 330 6.15 27.59 14.79
CA LEU A 330 6.49 26.81 13.60
C LEU A 330 5.33 26.83 12.60
N MET A 331 4.09 26.72 13.10
CA MET A 331 2.90 26.77 12.26
C MET A 331 2.77 28.12 11.57
N ALA A 332 2.90 29.23 12.31
CA ALA A 332 2.87 30.59 11.75
C ALA A 332 3.92 30.77 10.65
N CYS A 333 5.16 30.33 10.90
CA CYS A 333 6.24 30.36 9.91
C CYS A 333 5.92 29.59 8.62
N CYS A 334 5.20 28.47 8.72
CA CYS A 334 4.74 27.71 7.56
C CYS A 334 3.58 28.41 6.84
N MET A 335 2.57 28.85 7.59
CA MET A 335 1.35 29.48 7.06
C MET A 335 1.60 30.80 6.33
N ASP A 336 2.60 31.57 6.76
CA ASP A 336 3.02 32.80 6.08
C ASP A 336 3.56 32.52 4.67
N LYS A 337 4.13 31.33 4.46
CA LYS A 337 4.74 30.93 3.18
C LYS A 337 3.78 30.17 2.27
N PHE A 338 2.69 29.61 2.81
CA PHE A 338 1.68 28.94 2.00
C PHE A 338 0.94 29.92 1.10
N GLN A 339 0.93 29.63 -0.19
CA GLN A 339 0.20 30.44 -1.16
C GLN A 339 -1.28 30.04 -1.24
N ASN A 340 -1.60 28.77 -0.97
CA ASN A 340 -2.95 28.25 -1.04
C ASN A 340 -3.73 28.48 0.28
N PRO A 341 -4.89 29.16 0.24
CA PRO A 341 -5.70 29.43 1.43
C PRO A 341 -6.26 28.17 2.11
N ASP A 342 -6.49 27.08 1.39
CA ASP A 342 -7.00 25.84 1.98
C ASP A 342 -5.94 25.15 2.86
N TRP A 343 -4.64 25.27 2.50
CA TRP A 343 -3.55 24.81 3.36
C TRP A 343 -3.41 25.64 4.63
N LYS A 344 -3.74 26.93 4.60
CA LYS A 344 -3.82 27.77 5.80
C LYS A 344 -4.96 27.31 6.72
N LYS A 345 -6.13 26.96 6.18
CA LYS A 345 -7.24 26.40 6.96
C LYS A 345 -6.86 25.09 7.63
N LEU A 346 -6.16 24.19 6.93
CA LEU A 346 -5.65 22.96 7.55
C LEU A 346 -4.66 23.26 8.67
N GLY A 347 -3.72 24.20 8.47
CA GLY A 347 -2.81 24.63 9.53
C GLY A 347 -3.53 25.07 10.81
N HIS A 348 -4.66 25.78 10.67
CA HIS A 348 -5.50 26.15 11.82
C HIS A 348 -6.15 24.96 12.53
N LEU A 349 -6.50 23.87 11.82
CA LEU A 349 -7.02 22.66 12.46
C LEU A 349 -5.95 22.00 13.34
N PHE A 350 -4.71 21.89 12.84
CA PHE A 350 -3.62 21.30 13.62
C PHE A 350 -3.27 22.12 14.87
N LEU A 351 -3.53 23.44 14.88
CA LEU A 351 -3.40 24.26 16.09
C LEU A 351 -4.46 23.95 17.15
N GLN A 352 -5.60 23.40 16.76
CA GLN A 352 -6.70 23.04 17.65
C GLN A 352 -6.57 21.59 18.17
N GLU A 353 -5.86 20.72 17.44
CA GLU A 353 -5.66 19.30 17.79
C GLU A 353 -5.09 19.07 19.21
N PRO A 354 -4.04 19.79 19.69
CA PRO A 354 -3.54 19.60 21.05
C PRO A 354 -4.61 19.85 22.13
N GLY A 355 -5.50 20.82 21.91
CA GLY A 355 -6.64 21.09 22.79
C GLY A 355 -7.65 19.94 22.77
N HIS A 356 -7.98 19.42 21.58
CA HIS A 356 -8.86 18.26 21.44
C HIS A 356 -8.28 16.99 22.08
N MET A 357 -6.97 16.80 22.06
CA MET A 357 -6.29 15.68 22.71
C MET A 357 -6.28 15.78 24.24
N MET A 358 -6.24 17.00 24.78
CA MET A 358 -6.20 17.27 26.22
C MET A 358 -7.59 17.31 26.86
N GLU A 359 -8.60 17.82 26.15
CA GLU A 359 -9.93 18.10 26.69
C GLU A 359 -11.05 17.26 26.03
N GLY A 360 -10.68 16.38 25.10
CA GLY A 360 -11.63 15.55 24.37
C GLY A 360 -12.39 14.58 25.28
N PRO A 361 -13.71 14.41 25.08
CA PRO A 361 -14.56 13.57 25.95
C PRO A 361 -14.18 12.08 25.95
N ASP A 362 -13.35 11.63 25.00
CA ASP A 362 -13.14 10.21 24.70
C ASP A 362 -11.80 9.63 25.23
N HIS A 363 -10.88 10.45 25.76
CA HIS A 363 -9.54 10.01 26.26
C HIS A 363 -8.84 9.00 25.33
N SER A 364 -9.09 9.10 24.02
CA SER A 364 -8.67 8.09 23.07
C SER A 364 -7.17 8.20 22.82
N ALA A 365 -6.44 7.08 22.91
CA ALA A 365 -5.00 7.08 22.73
C ALA A 365 -4.59 7.60 21.34
N PHE A 366 -3.58 8.46 21.32
CA PHE A 366 -2.92 8.91 20.10
C PHE A 366 -1.45 8.46 20.10
N ILE A 367 -1.14 7.53 19.19
CA ILE A 367 0.21 7.00 19.01
C ILE A 367 0.81 7.63 17.75
N ASP A 368 1.85 8.45 17.94
CA ASP A 368 2.53 9.18 16.88
C ASP A 368 3.92 8.58 16.63
N ILE A 369 4.06 7.84 15.54
CA ILE A 369 5.32 7.23 15.11
C ILE A 369 5.99 8.17 14.12
N ALA A 370 7.15 8.71 14.48
CA ALA A 370 7.84 9.67 13.61
C ALA A 370 9.34 9.42 13.56
N TYR A 371 9.95 9.76 12.43
CA TYR A 371 11.40 9.73 12.30
C TYR A 371 12.05 10.81 13.17
N LEU A 372 12.89 10.40 14.12
CA LEU A 372 13.71 11.31 14.93
C LEU A 372 15.06 11.52 14.24
N ALA A 373 15.14 12.56 13.42
CA ALA A 373 16.35 12.89 12.67
C ALA A 373 17.57 13.11 13.57
N SER A 374 18.74 12.77 13.05
CA SER A 374 20.01 13.02 13.73
C SER A 374 20.37 14.50 13.74
N ALA A 375 21.18 14.93 14.72
CA ALA A 375 21.68 16.30 14.77
C ALA A 375 22.42 16.71 13.49
N LYS A 376 23.16 15.77 12.88
CA LYS A 376 23.84 15.98 11.60
C LYS A 376 22.86 16.28 10.47
N GLU A 377 21.76 15.54 10.37
CA GLU A 377 20.76 15.72 9.31
C GLU A 377 20.03 17.05 9.47
N VAL A 378 19.62 17.39 10.69
CA VAL A 378 18.96 18.68 10.98
C VAL A 378 19.88 19.84 10.64
N ARG A 379 21.15 19.82 11.09
CA ARG A 379 22.13 20.88 10.78
C ARG A 379 22.44 21.00 9.29
N SER A 380 22.35 19.90 8.54
CA SER A 380 22.52 19.92 7.08
C SER A 380 21.33 20.51 6.32
N GLY A 381 20.23 20.84 7.01
CA GLY A 381 19.02 21.36 6.37
C GLY A 381 18.31 20.32 5.49
N SER A 382 18.49 19.02 5.76
CA SER A 382 17.93 17.94 4.94
C SER A 382 16.65 17.33 5.53
N VAL A 383 16.18 17.82 6.68
CA VAL A 383 14.99 17.32 7.37
C VAL A 383 13.78 18.19 7.00
N PRO A 384 12.84 17.68 6.20
CA PRO A 384 11.67 18.45 5.77
C PRO A 384 10.66 18.62 6.92
N ILE A 385 9.89 19.70 6.85
CA ILE A 385 8.74 19.98 7.72
C ILE A 385 7.49 19.41 7.05
N ILE A 386 6.76 18.51 7.73
CA ILE A 386 5.64 17.76 7.13
C ILE A 386 4.55 18.66 6.54
N LEU A 387 4.25 19.77 7.21
CA LEU A 387 3.25 20.77 6.78
C LEU A 387 3.56 21.34 5.40
N SER A 388 4.84 21.40 5.02
CA SER A 388 5.26 22.00 3.75
C SER A 388 5.01 21.09 2.55
N TYR A 389 4.82 19.78 2.74
CA TYR A 389 4.56 18.86 1.62
C TYR A 389 3.26 19.15 0.87
N TRP A 390 2.36 19.93 1.46
CA TRP A 390 1.05 20.18 0.85
C TRP A 390 1.11 21.25 -0.25
N ASP A 391 2.13 22.11 -0.24
CA ASP A 391 2.36 23.06 -1.32
C ASP A 391 3.35 22.48 -2.33
N LYS A 392 2.87 22.28 -3.57
CA LYS A 392 3.62 21.69 -4.69
C LYS A 392 4.94 22.40 -4.97
N TYR A 393 5.08 23.67 -4.58
CA TYR A 393 6.22 24.51 -4.92
C TYR A 393 7.12 24.84 -3.72
N LEU A 394 6.82 24.34 -2.52
CA LEU A 394 7.52 24.75 -1.32
C LEU A 394 7.72 23.60 -0.33
N THR A 395 8.86 22.94 -0.39
CA THR A 395 9.34 22.11 0.73
C THR A 395 10.18 22.96 1.67
N LEU A 396 9.73 23.11 2.91
CA LEU A 396 10.46 23.77 3.98
C LEU A 396 11.26 22.72 4.76
N TYR A 397 12.43 23.15 5.25
CA TYR A 397 13.32 22.30 6.03
C TYR A 397 13.53 22.90 7.41
N TYR A 398 13.72 22.03 8.39
CA TYR A 398 14.03 22.43 9.75
C TYR A 398 15.40 23.08 9.83
N THR A 399 15.46 24.20 10.54
CA THR A 399 16.70 24.66 11.17
C THR A 399 16.85 23.98 12.54
N PRO A 400 18.06 23.94 13.13
CA PRO A 400 18.26 23.44 14.48
C PRO A 400 17.32 24.08 15.51
N GLU A 401 17.09 25.40 15.41
CA GLU A 401 16.23 26.16 16.33
C GLU A 401 14.77 25.71 16.25
N LEU A 402 14.23 25.60 15.03
CA LEU A 402 12.85 25.16 14.78
C LEU A 402 12.66 23.69 15.20
N TYR A 403 13.65 22.84 14.96
CA TYR A 403 13.58 21.43 15.35
C TYR A 403 13.61 21.28 16.87
N ILE A 404 14.50 22.00 17.57
CA ILE A 404 14.53 22.05 19.04
C ILE A 404 13.18 22.53 19.59
N LEU A 405 12.59 23.57 19.00
CA LEU A 405 11.30 24.10 19.43
C LEU A 405 10.20 23.03 19.34
N HIS A 406 10.16 22.30 18.23
CA HIS A 406 9.20 21.22 18.04
C HIS A 406 9.44 20.07 19.03
N LEU A 407 10.69 19.63 19.24
CA LEU A 407 11.01 18.60 20.22
C LEU A 407 10.62 18.99 21.66
N LYS A 408 10.79 20.27 22.02
CA LYS A 408 10.33 20.80 23.32
C LYS A 408 8.82 20.74 23.45
N ASN A 409 8.08 21.06 22.38
CA ASN A 409 6.62 20.96 22.38
C ASN A 409 6.16 19.50 22.52
N ILE A 410 6.78 18.56 21.81
CA ILE A 410 6.51 17.12 21.96
C ILE A 410 6.72 16.67 23.42
N LEU A 411 7.82 17.08 24.05
CA LEU A 411 8.07 16.78 25.47
C LEU A 411 6.97 17.35 26.38
N HIS A 412 6.57 18.60 26.16
CA HIS A 412 5.52 19.23 26.93
C HIS A 412 4.18 18.49 26.80
N ILE A 413 3.78 18.15 25.57
CA ILE A 413 2.54 17.37 25.32
C ILE A 413 2.64 16.01 26.00
N MET A 414 3.79 15.32 25.94
CA MET A 414 3.99 14.06 26.66
C MET A 414 3.95 14.18 28.19
N GLU A 415 4.27 15.35 28.75
CA GLU A 415 4.22 15.58 30.20
C GLU A 415 2.79 15.84 30.69
N VAL A 416 1.97 16.51 29.88
CA VAL A 416 0.62 16.94 30.28
C VAL A 416 -0.48 15.97 29.78
N CYS A 417 -0.26 15.26 28.67
CA CYS A 417 -1.23 14.37 28.06
C CYS A 417 -0.78 12.90 28.15
N GLU A 418 -1.40 12.13 29.04
CA GLU A 418 -1.07 10.70 29.25
C GLU A 418 -1.42 9.82 28.04
N THR A 419 -2.46 10.20 27.29
CA THR A 419 -2.99 9.46 26.13
C THR A 419 -2.18 9.72 24.85
N TYR A 420 -1.28 10.72 24.86
CA TYR A 420 -0.36 10.97 23.76
C TYR A 420 0.93 10.16 23.91
N HIS A 421 1.30 9.43 22.87
CA HIS A 421 2.50 8.60 22.83
C HIS A 421 3.34 8.89 21.58
N PHE A 422 4.45 9.61 21.76
CA PHE A 422 5.45 9.76 20.71
C PHE A 422 6.39 8.55 20.66
N ILE A 423 6.65 8.03 19.46
CA ILE A 423 7.52 6.88 19.21
C ILE A 423 8.60 7.25 18.19
N PRO A 424 9.85 7.50 18.63
CA PRO A 424 10.93 7.88 17.74
C PRO A 424 11.46 6.67 16.98
N VAL A 425 11.38 6.73 15.64
CA VAL A 425 12.04 5.78 14.75
C VAL A 425 13.37 6.37 14.30
N ASN A 426 14.45 5.58 14.39
CA ASN A 426 15.82 6.02 14.05
C ASN A 426 16.26 5.61 12.64
N THR A 427 15.39 4.95 11.87
CA THR A 427 15.62 4.58 10.47
C THR A 427 14.77 5.48 9.60
N LYS A 428 15.35 6.08 8.55
CA LYS A 428 14.59 6.95 7.63
C LYS A 428 13.39 6.19 7.07
N LEU A 429 12.21 6.79 7.24
CA LEU A 429 10.94 6.29 6.72
C LEU A 429 10.57 6.95 5.38
N GLN A 430 11.52 7.61 4.71
CA GLN A 430 11.27 8.43 3.51
C GLN A 430 10.57 7.67 2.36
N GLU A 431 10.68 6.35 2.31
CA GLU A 431 10.06 5.51 1.28
C GLU A 431 8.65 5.02 1.66
N ASN A 432 8.17 5.29 2.88
CA ASN A 432 6.93 4.70 3.42
C ASN A 432 5.72 5.64 3.38
N GLY A 433 5.83 6.86 2.84
CA GLY A 433 4.73 7.84 2.86
C GLY A 433 4.28 8.21 4.28
N VAL A 434 3.11 8.85 4.41
CA VAL A 434 2.46 9.07 5.71
C VAL A 434 1.22 8.18 5.80
N LEU A 435 1.06 7.45 6.89
CA LEU A 435 -0.12 6.62 7.15
C LEU A 435 -0.81 7.10 8.41
N LEU A 436 -2.08 7.46 8.31
CA LEU A 436 -2.92 7.83 9.44
C LEU A 436 -4.05 6.81 9.56
N VAL A 437 -4.31 6.31 10.75
CA VAL A 437 -5.37 5.32 11.00
C VAL A 437 -6.20 5.76 12.20
N LYS A 438 -7.53 5.79 12.01
CA LYS A 438 -8.51 6.14 13.05
C LYS A 438 -9.36 4.91 13.36
N ASP A 439 -9.01 4.24 14.46
CA ASP A 439 -9.52 2.91 14.84
C ASP A 439 -9.74 1.97 13.64
N VAL A 440 -10.92 1.35 13.52
CA VAL A 440 -11.30 0.49 12.38
C VAL A 440 -12.13 1.24 11.34
N GLN A 441 -12.25 2.56 11.47
CA GLN A 441 -13.14 3.38 10.64
C GLN A 441 -12.47 3.76 9.32
N GLN A 442 -11.24 4.27 9.37
CA GLN A 442 -10.61 4.89 8.21
C GLN A 442 -9.08 4.82 8.29
N ALA A 443 -8.44 4.58 7.15
CA ALA A 443 -7.01 4.74 6.95
C ALA A 443 -6.75 5.73 5.81
N LEU A 444 -5.81 6.66 6.01
CA LEU A 444 -5.33 7.58 4.99
C LEU A 444 -3.87 7.28 4.69
N LEU A 445 -3.57 6.90 3.45
CA LEU A 445 -2.21 6.82 2.95
C LEU A 445 -1.92 8.07 2.12
N VAL A 446 -0.99 8.89 2.59
CA VAL A 446 -0.65 10.18 1.99
C VAL A 446 0.69 10.05 1.27
N ARG A 447 0.65 10.23 -0.04
CA ARG A 447 1.83 10.37 -0.89
C ARG A 447 2.29 11.81 -0.87
N THR A 448 3.48 12.04 -0.32
CA THR A 448 4.04 13.39 -0.11
C THR A 448 4.79 13.92 -1.33
N VAL A 449 5.12 13.05 -2.29
CA VAL A 449 5.70 13.45 -3.58
C VAL A 449 4.64 14.13 -4.46
N PRO A 450 4.89 15.33 -5.00
CA PRO A 450 3.91 16.03 -5.82
C PRO A 450 3.51 15.28 -7.10
N PRO A 451 2.22 15.34 -7.51
CA PRO A 451 1.12 16.00 -6.80
C PRO A 451 0.71 15.23 -5.54
N LEU A 452 0.46 15.97 -4.43
CA LEU A 452 -0.03 15.39 -3.17
C LEU A 452 -1.26 14.53 -3.47
N THR A 453 -1.20 13.27 -3.06
CA THR A 453 -2.29 12.32 -3.29
C THR A 453 -2.62 11.61 -1.99
N VAL A 454 -3.90 11.58 -1.63
CA VAL A 454 -4.39 10.82 -0.46
C VAL A 454 -5.24 9.66 -0.95
N PHE A 455 -4.90 8.47 -0.50
CA PHE A 455 -5.70 7.26 -0.69
C PHE A 455 -6.42 6.96 0.63
N GLU A 456 -7.71 7.31 0.67
CA GLU A 456 -8.63 6.97 1.75
C GLU A 456 -9.12 5.54 1.58
N ILE A 457 -9.02 4.73 2.62
CA ILE A 457 -9.58 3.37 2.68
C ILE A 457 -10.51 3.29 3.88
N SER A 458 -11.73 2.80 3.64
CA SER A 458 -12.83 2.68 4.63
C SER A 458 -13.34 1.24 4.79
N GLN A 459 -12.64 0.25 4.22
CA GLN A 459 -12.98 -1.16 4.41
C GLN A 459 -12.37 -1.67 5.72
N PRO A 460 -13.18 -2.07 6.73
CA PRO A 460 -12.71 -2.25 8.10
C PRO A 460 -11.58 -3.27 8.26
N ASP A 461 -11.61 -4.37 7.51
CA ASP A 461 -10.56 -5.41 7.63
C ASP A 461 -9.20 -4.86 7.17
N ILE A 462 -9.14 -4.18 6.01
CA ILE A 462 -7.92 -3.53 5.52
C ILE A 462 -7.47 -2.42 6.49
N VAL A 463 -8.39 -1.60 7.00
CA VAL A 463 -8.07 -0.55 7.99
C VAL A 463 -7.45 -1.17 9.25
N GLN A 464 -8.03 -2.27 9.74
CA GLN A 464 -7.51 -3.00 10.89
C GLN A 464 -6.10 -3.57 10.60
N LEU A 465 -5.82 -4.05 9.38
CA LEU A 465 -4.48 -4.50 9.01
C LEU A 465 -3.44 -3.37 9.03
N PHE A 466 -3.79 -2.17 8.55
CA PHE A 466 -2.94 -0.98 8.70
C PHE A 466 -2.70 -0.63 10.16
N ARG A 467 -3.74 -0.69 11.00
CA ARG A 467 -3.64 -0.44 12.44
C ARG A 467 -2.71 -1.42 13.13
N GLU A 468 -2.87 -2.72 12.87
CA GLU A 468 -2.03 -3.78 13.45
C GLU A 468 -0.57 -3.67 13.00
N HIS A 469 -0.32 -3.26 11.75
CA HIS A 469 1.04 -2.97 11.28
C HIS A 469 1.71 -1.87 12.13
N LEU A 470 1.02 -0.74 12.32
CA LEU A 470 1.56 0.36 13.13
C LEU A 470 1.71 -0.02 14.60
N LEU A 471 0.76 -0.78 15.16
CA LEU A 471 0.84 -1.29 16.53
C LEU A 471 2.03 -2.24 16.72
N LYS A 472 2.35 -3.09 15.75
CA LYS A 472 3.55 -3.94 15.80
C LYS A 472 4.82 -3.10 15.87
N ILE A 473 4.91 -2.02 15.08
CA ILE A 473 6.05 -1.09 15.13
C ILE A 473 6.13 -0.43 16.51
N ALA A 474 5.01 0.11 16.99
CA ALA A 474 4.91 0.76 18.29
C ALA A 474 5.31 -0.16 19.44
N ASN A 475 4.78 -1.39 19.48
CA ASN A 475 5.02 -2.38 20.52
C ASN A 475 6.46 -2.90 20.51
N ARG A 476 7.11 -2.98 19.34
CA ARG A 476 8.51 -3.39 19.23
C ARG A 476 9.46 -2.40 19.89
N ILE A 477 9.15 -1.11 19.84
CA ILE A 477 9.94 -0.04 20.49
C ILE A 477 9.52 0.10 21.96
N GLY A 478 8.22 -0.03 22.23
CA GLY A 478 7.57 0.24 23.51
C GLY A 478 7.43 1.75 23.74
N TYR A 479 6.29 2.17 24.29
CA TYR A 479 5.94 3.60 24.39
C TYR A 479 5.21 3.99 25.69
N THR A 480 5.00 3.03 26.59
CA THR A 480 4.38 3.22 27.91
C THR A 480 5.38 2.96 29.03
N GLY A 481 5.04 3.39 30.25
CA GLY A 481 5.85 3.16 31.45
C GLY A 481 7.33 3.56 31.29
N VAL A 482 8.23 2.62 31.57
CA VAL A 482 9.70 2.84 31.47
C VAL A 482 10.12 3.26 30.06
N SER A 483 9.49 2.73 29.01
CA SER A 483 9.82 3.10 27.63
C SER A 483 9.45 4.55 27.34
N ARG A 484 8.35 5.06 27.90
CA ARG A 484 7.97 6.49 27.80
C ARG A 484 9.08 7.38 28.37
N SER A 485 9.55 7.09 29.58
CA SER A 485 10.63 7.86 30.22
C SER A 485 11.93 7.81 29.43
N LYS A 486 12.26 6.65 28.84
CA LYS A 486 13.43 6.47 27.96
C LYS A 486 13.32 7.32 26.70
N ILE A 487 12.15 7.35 26.05
CA ILE A 487 11.89 8.17 24.86
C ILE A 487 12.04 9.65 25.19
N MET A 488 11.46 10.12 26.30
CA MET A 488 11.63 11.51 26.74
C MET A 488 13.11 11.86 26.99
N SER A 489 13.88 10.95 27.58
CA SER A 489 15.33 11.13 27.75
C SER A 489 16.05 11.25 26.41
N GLN A 490 15.69 10.40 25.43
CA GLN A 490 16.25 10.44 24.06
C GLN A 490 15.95 11.77 23.37
N ILE A 491 14.75 12.33 23.53
CA ILE A 491 14.42 13.65 22.99
C ILE A 491 15.26 14.75 23.66
N ARG A 492 15.39 14.71 25.00
CA ARG A 492 16.23 15.67 25.75
C ARG A 492 17.71 15.60 25.37
N GLU A 493 18.21 14.41 25.05
CA GLU A 493 19.56 14.22 24.50
C GLU A 493 19.69 14.83 23.11
N ARG A 494 18.75 14.57 22.20
CA ARG A 494 18.75 15.18 20.86
C ARG A 494 18.70 16.71 20.91
N ILE A 495 17.93 17.28 21.83
CA ILE A 495 17.90 18.75 22.06
C ILE A 495 19.29 19.25 22.47
N ARG A 496 19.93 18.60 23.46
CA ARG A 496 21.28 18.99 23.93
C ARG A 496 22.31 18.89 22.82
N GLU A 497 22.26 17.84 22.00
CA GLU A 497 23.15 17.70 20.85
C GLU A 497 22.99 18.82 19.83
N LEU A 498 21.76 19.25 19.54
CA LEU A 498 21.48 20.32 18.58
C LEU A 498 21.86 21.72 19.10
N GLN A 499 21.92 21.90 20.42
CA GLN A 499 22.31 23.14 21.08
C GLN A 499 23.84 23.31 21.20
N ALA A 500 24.57 22.20 21.24
CA ALA A 500 26.03 22.18 21.12
C ALA A 500 26.45 22.49 19.67
#